data_AF-A0A2V5MMU8-F1
#
_entry.id   AF-A0A2V5MMU8-F1
#
_cell.length_a   1.000
_cell.length_b   1.000
_cell.length_c   1.000
_cell.angle_alpha   90.00
_cell.angle_beta   90.00
_cell.angle_gamma   90.00
#
_symmetry.space_group_name_H-M   'P 1'
#
loop_
_entity.id
_entity.type
_entity.pdbx_description
1 polymer ?
#
loop_
_entity_poly.entity_id
_entity_poly.type
_entity_poly.pdbx_seq_one_letter_code
_entity_poly.pdbx_strand_id
1 'polypeptide(L)' 'MRIARQIYHLMHDDLLAAIQSARNGRRLLAHPELAEDVRFCAQRDTLDFVAVMRNGRVIRLGA' A
#
# COMPACT_ATOMS: atom_id res chain seq x y z
N MET A 1 3.48 -18.42 -0.56
CA MET A 1 3.47 -17.15 -1.34
C MET A 1 2.93 -17.25 -2.78
N ARG A 2 2.38 -18.38 -3.23
CA ARG A 2 1.95 -18.53 -4.65
C ARG A 2 0.80 -17.59 -5.05
N ILE A 3 -0.26 -17.53 -4.23
CA ILE A 3 -1.46 -16.72 -4.51
C ILE A 3 -1.12 -15.21 -4.52
N ALA A 4 -0.37 -14.73 -3.53
CA ALA A 4 0.03 -13.32 -3.45
C ALA A 4 0.83 -12.88 -4.68
N ARG A 5 1.80 -13.71 -5.12
CA ARG A 5 2.59 -13.45 -6.33
C ARG A 5 1.74 -13.43 -7.59
N GLN A 6 0.77 -14.34 -7.71
CA GLN A 6 -0.15 -14.35 -8.85
C GLN A 6 -1.01 -13.08 -8.91
N ILE A 7 -1.59 -12.66 -7.78
CA ILE A 7 -2.38 -11.43 -7.71
C ILE A 7 -1.53 -10.21 -8.05
N TYR A 8 -0.30 -10.16 -7.52
CA TYR A 8 0.64 -9.09 -7.87
C TYR A 8 0.89 -9.03 -9.37
N HIS A 9 1.22 -10.15 -10.02
CA HIS A 9 1.43 -10.17 -11.48
C HIS A 9 0.18 -9.77 -12.29
N LEU A 10 -1.02 -9.95 -11.75
CA LEU A 10 -2.26 -9.58 -12.44
C LEU A 10 -2.64 -8.10 -12.28
N MET A 11 -2.21 -7.45 -11.19
CA MET A 11 -2.76 -6.14 -10.80
C MET A 11 -1.71 -5.07 -10.49
N HIS A 12 -0.41 -5.35 -10.64
CA HIS A 12 0.64 -4.42 -10.21
C HIS A 12 0.67 -3.08 -10.94
N ASP A 13 0.10 -3.02 -12.15
CA ASP A 13 0.06 -1.80 -12.98
C ASP A 13 -0.99 -0.79 -12.47
N ASP A 14 -2.00 -1.25 -11.73
CA ASP A 14 -3.02 -0.39 -11.13
C ASP A 14 -3.29 -0.80 -9.68
N LEU A 15 -2.47 -0.24 -8.79
CA LEU A 15 -2.55 -0.51 -7.35
C LEU A 15 -3.88 -0.01 -6.74
N LEU A 16 -4.47 1.06 -7.28
CA LEU A 16 -5.73 1.59 -6.79
C LEU A 16 -6.88 0.65 -7.14
N ALA A 17 -6.93 0.12 -8.36
CA ALA A 17 -7.88 -0.92 -8.76
C ALA A 17 -7.70 -2.20 -7.92
N ALA A 18 -6.45 -2.59 -7.63
CA ALA A 18 -6.16 -3.70 -6.73
C ALA A 18 -6.76 -3.49 -5.33
N ILE A 19 -6.59 -2.31 -4.75
CA ILE A 19 -7.17 -1.93 -3.45
C ILE A 19 -8.71 -1.98 -3.50
N GLN A 20 -9.33 -1.46 -4.55
CA GLN A 20 -10.79 -1.48 -4.74
C GLN A 20 -11.38 -2.89 -4.82
N SER A 21 -10.61 -3.88 -5.28
CA SER A 21 -11.06 -5.29 -5.30
C SER A 21 -11.18 -5.90 -3.90
N ALA A 22 -10.46 -5.37 -2.91
CA ALA A 22 -10.47 -5.85 -1.53
C ALA A 22 -11.60 -5.23 -0.70
N ARG A 23 -12.17 -6.03 0.22
CA ARG A 23 -13.26 -5.58 1.12
C ARG A 23 -12.86 -4.33 1.92
N ASN A 24 -11.65 -4.30 2.48
CA ASN A 24 -11.19 -3.16 3.27
C ASN A 24 -10.90 -1.94 2.39
N GLY A 25 -10.35 -2.12 1.19
CA GLY A 25 -10.09 -1.03 0.26
C GLY A 25 -11.37 -0.31 -0.16
N ARG A 26 -12.44 -1.06 -0.48
CA ARG A 26 -13.78 -0.45 -0.71
C ARG A 26 -14.28 0.34 0.48
N ARG A 27 -14.14 -0.22 1.68
CA ARG A 27 -14.60 0.43 2.92
C ARG A 27 -13.86 1.75 3.18
N LEU A 28 -12.53 1.78 2.97
CA LEU A 28 -11.73 2.98 3.18
C LEU A 28 -12.03 4.04 2.11
N LEU A 29 -12.15 3.64 0.84
CA LEU A 29 -12.46 4.56 -0.27
C LEU A 29 -13.89 5.14 -0.19
N ALA A 30 -14.82 4.43 0.45
CA ALA A 30 -16.15 4.94 0.72
C ALA A 30 -16.19 5.98 1.85
N HIS A 31 -15.11 6.14 2.63
CA HIS A 31 -15.01 7.15 3.67
C HIS A 31 -14.38 8.42 3.10
N PRO A 32 -15.11 9.53 2.96
CA PRO A 32 -14.61 10.73 2.26
C PRO A 32 -13.29 11.26 2.84
N GLU A 33 -13.17 11.27 4.17
CA GLU A 33 -11.98 11.74 4.88
C GLU A 33 -10.73 10.86 4.65
N LEU A 34 -10.88 9.62 4.18
CA LEU A 34 -9.77 8.68 3.96
C LEU A 34 -9.53 8.40 2.48
N ALA A 35 -10.48 8.74 1.61
CA ALA A 35 -10.41 8.35 0.20
C ALA A 35 -9.20 8.98 -0.52
N GLU A 36 -8.83 10.21 -0.16
CA GLU A 36 -7.62 10.85 -0.70
C GLU A 36 -6.35 10.18 -0.17
N ASP A 37 -6.27 9.90 1.13
CA ASP A 37 -5.14 9.20 1.73
C ASP A 37 -4.92 7.81 1.13
N VAL A 38 -6.00 7.07 0.83
CA VAL A 38 -5.89 5.76 0.17
C VAL A 38 -5.31 5.89 -1.24
N ARG A 39 -5.70 6.93 -2.00
CA ARG A 39 -5.11 7.20 -3.33
C ARG A 39 -3.65 7.61 -3.20
N PHE A 40 -3.32 8.45 -2.22
CA PHE A 40 -1.94 8.85 -1.94
C PHE A 40 -1.06 7.65 -1.55
N CYS A 41 -1.56 6.76 -0.69
CA CYS A 41 -0.84 5.54 -0.29
C CYS A 41 -0.67 4.52 -1.42
N ALA A 42 -1.47 4.61 -2.49
CA ALA A 42 -1.39 3.71 -3.65
C ALA A 42 -0.30 4.10 -4.67
N GLN A 43 0.80 4.69 -4.19
CA GLN A 43 1.97 5.04 -4.98
C GLN A 43 3.06 3.96 -4.83
N ARG A 44 3.96 3.89 -5.81
CA ARG A 44 5.07 2.92 -5.83
C ARG A 44 6.39 3.65 -5.92
N ASP A 45 7.37 3.19 -5.15
CA ASP A 45 8.77 3.60 -5.21
C ASP A 45 8.98 5.13 -5.09
N THR A 46 8.18 5.80 -4.25
CA THR A 46 8.25 7.26 -4.04
C THR A 46 9.23 7.69 -2.94
N LEU A 47 9.72 6.74 -2.14
CA LEU A 47 10.62 6.98 -1.02
C LEU A 47 11.83 6.04 -1.12
N ASP A 48 13.03 6.60 -1.12
CA ASP A 48 14.29 5.84 -1.21
C ASP A 48 14.85 5.50 0.18
N PHE A 49 14.00 4.92 1.03
CA PHE A 49 14.41 4.44 2.34
C PHE A 49 13.49 3.32 2.83
N VAL A 50 13.95 2.57 3.83
CA VAL A 50 13.12 1.59 4.54
C VAL A 50 12.98 1.97 6.00
N ALA A 51 11.78 1.79 6.55
CA ALA A 51 11.52 1.94 7.97
C ALA A 51 11.71 0.58 8.66
N VAL A 52 12.42 0.54 9.78
CA VAL A 52 12.59 -0.68 10.60
C VAL A 52 12.24 -0.43 12.05
N MET A 53 11.75 -1.49 12.70
CA MET A 53 11.49 -1.49 14.13
C MET A 53 12.76 -1.86 14.91
N ARG A 54 13.20 -0.98 15.82
CA ARG A 54 14.35 -1.23 16.70
C ARG A 54 14.02 -0.71 18.11
N ASN A 55 14.07 -1.59 19.11
CA ASN A 55 13.78 -1.26 20.51
C ASN A 55 12.45 -0.51 20.69
N GLY A 56 11.38 -0.96 20.03
CA GLY A 56 10.05 -0.35 20.10
C GLY A 56 9.89 0.99 19.35
N ARG A 57 10.89 1.41 18.58
CA ARG A 57 10.85 2.64 17.78
C ARG A 57 10.98 2.32 16.30
N VAL A 58 10.30 3.09 15.45
CA VAL A 58 10.52 3.07 14.01
C VAL A 58 11.70 3.99 13.71
N ILE A 59 12.74 3.45 13.05
CA ILE A 59 13.89 4.20 12.60
C ILE A 59 13.99 4.11 11.07
N ARG A 60 14.45 5.19 10.43
CA ARG A 60 14.76 5.22 9.00
C ARG A 60 16.12 4.58 8.77
N LEU A 61 16.20 3.65 7.82
CA LEU A 61 17.43 3.11 7.27
C LEU A 61 17.51 3.41 5.78
N GLY A 62 18.69 3.80 5.32
CA GLY A 62 18.93 4.16 3.93
C GLY A 62 18.65 5.63 3.60
N ALA A 63 19.51 6.12 2.72
CA ALA A 63 19.36 7.17 1.74
C ALA A 63 20.31 6.82 0.58
#